data_AF-A0A3N1VHV6-F1
#
_entry.id   AF-A0A3N1VHV6-F1
#
_cell.length_a   1.000
_cell.length_b   1.000
_cell.length_c   1.000
_cell.angle_alpha   90.00
_cell.angle_beta   90.00
_cell.angle_gamma   90.00
#
_symmetry.space_group_name_H-M   'P 1'
#
loop_
_entity.id
_entity.type
_entity.pdbx_description
1 polymer ?
#
loop_
_entity_poly.entity_id
_entity_poly.type
_entity_poly.pdbx_seq_one_letter_code
_entity_poly.pdbx_strand_id
1 'polypeptide(L)'
;MQGASDQRIVVSGINRSLLFKGAATLAVIFVVGSLVLFATPSHYYFRAERGGLGLCEGRLWGLVGSAVPGYEFIPVSADAARSLVGKPFASAEEALNTLRPIVEQAAREGMAAVAPGEKQLAQLYKTVLPNLQGAKLLGIQGYDARVEALEKWMAVVTGQSHTPTSH
;
A
#
# COMPACT_ATOMS: atom_id res chain seq x y z
N MET A 1 67.84 -39.98 -27.47
CA MET A 1 67.13 -38.70 -27.27
C MET A 1 65.79 -38.78 -27.98
N GLN A 2 64.77 -38.15 -27.40
CA GLN A 2 63.35 -38.10 -27.82
C GLN A 2 62.62 -39.44 -27.64
N GLY A 3 61.49 -39.56 -26.95
CA GLY A 3 60.59 -38.56 -26.37
C GLY A 3 59.21 -39.22 -26.34
N ALA A 4 58.81 -39.78 -25.20
CA ALA A 4 57.47 -40.31 -25.01
C ALA A 4 56.69 -39.32 -24.13
N SER A 5 56.05 -38.36 -24.79
CA SER A 5 55.09 -37.45 -24.19
C SER A 5 53.82 -38.21 -23.82
N ASP A 6 53.56 -38.26 -22.51
CA ASP A 6 52.39 -38.83 -21.85
C ASP A 6 51.10 -38.13 -22.32
N GLN A 7 50.47 -38.66 -23.37
CA GLN A 7 49.20 -38.17 -23.88
C GLN A 7 48.07 -38.87 -23.11
N ARG A 8 47.73 -38.35 -21.93
CA ARG A 8 46.54 -38.78 -21.19
C ARG A 8 45.29 -38.38 -21.96
N ILE A 9 44.77 -39.32 -22.73
CA ILE A 9 43.45 -39.22 -23.34
C ILE A 9 42.43 -39.34 -22.21
N VAL A 10 41.94 -38.21 -21.71
CA VAL A 10 40.79 -38.18 -20.81
C VAL A 10 39.56 -38.42 -21.67
N VAL A 11 39.18 -39.70 -21.82
CA VAL A 11 37.91 -40.08 -22.44
C VAL A 11 36.82 -39.69 -21.45
N SER A 12 36.24 -38.50 -21.63
CA SER A 12 35.00 -38.11 -20.96
C SER A 12 33.92 -39.09 -21.43
N GLY A 13 33.67 -40.12 -20.63
CA GLY A 13 32.68 -41.18 -20.85
C GLY A 13 31.24 -40.69 -20.69
N ILE A 14 30.95 -39.42 -21.00
CA ILE A 14 29.58 -38.93 -20.99
C ILE A 14 28.96 -39.36 -22.31
N ASN A 15 28.03 -40.30 -22.22
CA ASN A 15 27.26 -40.76 -23.37
C ASN A 15 26.54 -39.57 -24.01
N ARG A 16 27.01 -39.11 -25.18
CA ARG A 16 26.43 -37.99 -25.93
C ARG A 16 24.93 -38.14 -26.14
N SER A 17 24.41 -39.37 -26.22
CA SER A 17 22.97 -39.61 -26.37
C SER A 17 22.19 -39.29 -25.09
N LEU A 18 22.78 -39.50 -23.91
CA LEU A 18 22.16 -39.17 -22.61
C LEU A 18 22.18 -37.66 -22.37
N LEU A 19 23.27 -36.99 -22.73
CA LEU A 19 23.37 -35.53 -22.71
C LEU A 19 22.34 -34.88 -23.64
N PHE A 20 22.20 -35.40 -24.87
CA PHE A 20 21.25 -34.88 -25.84
C PHE A 20 19.79 -35.13 -25.43
N LYS A 21 19.48 -36.34 -24.92
CA LYS A 21 18.14 -36.64 -24.37
C LYS A 21 17.83 -35.77 -23.15
N GLY A 22 18.79 -35.60 -22.23
CA GLY A 22 18.65 -34.72 -21.08
C GLY A 22 18.41 -33.26 -21.49
N ALA A 23 19.18 -32.74 -22.45
CA ALA A 23 19.01 -31.40 -22.98
C ALA A 23 17.65 -31.23 -23.70
N ALA A 24 17.21 -32.22 -24.47
CA ALA A 24 15.92 -32.21 -25.12
C ALA A 24 14.76 -32.20 -24.10
N THR A 25 14.85 -33.02 -23.04
CA THR A 25 13.86 -33.02 -21.95
C THR A 25 13.83 -31.68 -21.22
N LEU A 26 14.99 -31.09 -20.93
CA LEU A 26 15.09 -29.76 -20.31
C LEU A 26 14.49 -28.66 -21.21
N ALA A 27 14.74 -28.73 -22.52
CA ALA A 27 14.17 -27.81 -23.49
C ALA A 27 12.64 -27.93 -23.54
N VAL A 28 12.09 -29.15 -23.53
CA VAL A 28 10.64 -29.36 -23.48
C VAL A 28 10.04 -28.80 -22.18
N ILE A 29 10.66 -29.08 -21.03
CA ILE A 29 10.23 -28.53 -19.74
C ILE A 29 10.28 -26.99 -19.76
N PHE A 30 11.32 -26.40 -20.36
CA PHE A 30 11.46 -24.95 -20.48
C PHE A 30 10.38 -24.35 -21.38
N VAL A 31 10.08 -24.97 -22.52
CA VAL A 31 9.02 -24.52 -23.44
C VAL A 31 7.66 -24.65 -22.76
N VAL A 32 7.35 -25.79 -22.15
CA VAL A 32 6.07 -25.98 -21.45
C VAL A 32 5.94 -25.03 -20.27
N GLY A 33 6.99 -24.88 -19.45
CA GLY A 33 7.02 -23.97 -18.32
C GLY A 33 6.87 -22.50 -18.72
N SER A 34 7.52 -22.07 -19.80
CA SER A 34 7.34 -20.71 -20.33
C SER A 34 5.93 -20.50 -20.90
N LEU A 35 5.37 -21.48 -21.60
CA LEU A 35 4.02 -21.38 -22.14
C LEU A 35 2.96 -21.25 -21.05
N VAL A 36 3.12 -21.99 -19.94
CA VAL A 36 2.28 -21.85 -18.73
C VAL A 36 2.39 -20.44 -18.16
N LEU A 37 3.59 -19.88 -18.03
CA LEU A 37 3.79 -18.51 -17.53
C LEU A 37 3.13 -17.42 -18.40
N PHE A 38 3.10 -17.61 -19.72
CA PHE A 38 2.43 -16.70 -20.65
C PHE A 38 0.90 -16.90 -20.70
N ALA A 39 0.40 -18.10 -20.42
CA ALA A 39 -1.02 -18.42 -20.43
C ALA A 39 -1.74 -18.06 -19.11
N THR A 40 -1.02 -17.96 -17.98
CA THR A 40 -1.64 -17.53 -16.71
C THR A 40 -2.04 -16.05 -16.75
N PRO A 41 -3.31 -15.71 -16.48
CA PRO A 41 -3.76 -14.33 -16.38
C PRO A 41 -3.02 -13.58 -15.25
N SER A 42 -2.78 -12.28 -15.43
CA SER A 42 -2.33 -11.43 -14.33
C SER A 42 -3.46 -11.23 -13.34
N HIS A 43 -3.14 -11.34 -12.06
CA HIS A 43 -4.04 -11.08 -10.96
C HIS A 43 -3.52 -9.95 -10.10
N TYR A 44 -4.45 -9.16 -9.59
CA TYR A 44 -4.17 -8.11 -8.62
C TYR A 44 -4.42 -8.64 -7.22
N TYR A 45 -3.61 -8.27 -6.24
CA TYR A 45 -3.81 -8.67 -4.85
C TYR A 45 -3.23 -7.64 -3.91
N PHE A 46 -3.78 -7.58 -2.70
CA PHE A 46 -3.21 -6.74 -1.64
C PHE A 46 -2.12 -7.49 -0.90
N ARG A 47 -1.00 -6.80 -0.65
CA ARG A 47 0.07 -7.20 0.24
C ARG A 47 -0.05 -6.43 1.55
N ALA A 48 0.10 -7.11 2.67
CA ALA A 48 0.14 -6.45 3.97
C ALA A 48 1.45 -5.67 4.14
N GLU A 49 1.34 -4.39 4.51
CA GLU A 49 2.47 -3.55 4.88
C GLU A 49 2.27 -3.00 6.30
N ARG A 50 3.34 -2.50 6.93
CA ARG A 50 3.21 -1.91 8.27
C ARG A 50 2.36 -0.65 8.19
N GLY A 51 1.15 -0.70 8.76
CA GLY A 51 0.22 0.42 8.80
C GLY A 51 -0.64 0.59 7.55
N GLY A 52 -0.65 -0.37 6.62
CA GLY A 52 -1.44 -0.28 5.41
C GLY A 52 -1.39 -1.51 4.51
N LEU A 53 -1.80 -1.31 3.26
CA LEU A 53 -1.83 -2.32 2.21
C LEU A 53 -1.13 -1.78 0.95
N GLY A 54 -0.36 -2.61 0.26
CA GLY A 54 0.15 -2.32 -1.08
C GLY A 54 -0.61 -3.14 -2.12
N LEU A 55 -0.96 -2.53 -3.26
CA LEU A 55 -1.56 -3.26 -4.39
C LEU A 55 -0.46 -3.78 -5.30
N CYS A 56 -0.48 -5.08 -5.60
CA CYS A 56 0.48 -5.74 -6.45
C CYS A 56 -0.21 -6.43 -7.63
N GLU A 57 0.45 -6.44 -8.78
CA GLU A 57 0.08 -7.22 -9.96
C GLU A 57 1.05 -8.38 -10.13
N GLY A 58 0.55 -9.62 -10.29
CA GLY A 58 1.39 -10.79 -10.53
C GLY A 58 0.66 -11.94 -11.20
N ARG A 59 1.40 -12.78 -11.94
CA ARG A 59 0.86 -13.93 -12.69
C ARG A 59 0.89 -15.25 -11.92
N LEU A 60 1.72 -15.35 -10.87
CA LEU A 60 1.92 -16.55 -10.08
C LEU A 60 1.74 -16.24 -8.60
N TRP A 61 0.50 -16.11 -8.13
CA TRP A 61 0.10 -16.20 -6.71
C TRP A 61 1.17 -15.69 -5.70
N GLY A 62 1.71 -14.48 -5.91
CA GLY A 62 2.70 -13.84 -5.02
C GLY A 62 4.20 -14.06 -5.30
N LEU A 63 4.62 -14.93 -6.23
CA LEU A 63 6.04 -15.21 -6.52
C LEU A 63 6.72 -14.15 -7.41
N VAL A 64 5.95 -13.53 -8.31
CA VAL A 64 6.42 -12.47 -9.22
C VAL A 64 5.35 -11.39 -9.23
N GLY A 65 5.42 -10.49 -8.25
CA GLY A 65 4.48 -9.38 -8.11
C GLY A 65 5.21 -8.04 -8.17
N SER A 66 4.82 -7.18 -9.12
CA SER A 66 5.24 -5.77 -9.13
C SER A 66 4.19 -4.92 -8.41
N ALA A 67 4.64 -3.94 -7.63
CA ALA A 67 3.73 -2.95 -7.07
C ALA A 67 3.04 -2.18 -8.21
N VAL A 68 1.74 -1.94 -8.07
CA VAL A 68 0.99 -1.11 -9.01
C VAL A 68 1.35 0.37 -8.74
N PRO A 69 1.80 1.13 -9.75
CA PRO A 69 2.17 2.53 -9.57
C PRO A 69 1.04 3.37 -8.96
N GLY A 70 1.36 4.16 -7.93
CA GLY A 70 0.42 5.01 -7.21
C GLY A 70 -0.42 4.28 -6.15
N TYR A 71 -0.25 2.97 -6.00
CA TYR A 71 -0.89 2.14 -4.98
C TYR A 71 0.13 1.28 -4.24
N GLU A 72 1.38 1.73 -4.18
CA GLU A 72 2.47 1.05 -3.47
C GLU A 72 2.15 0.98 -1.97
N PHE A 73 1.58 2.05 -1.42
CA PHE A 73 1.17 2.12 -0.03
C PHE A 73 -0.17 2.85 0.12
N ILE A 74 -1.19 2.11 0.57
CA ILE A 74 -2.52 2.60 0.91
C ILE A 74 -2.65 2.54 2.45
N PRO A 75 -2.67 3.69 3.14
CA PRO A 75 -2.75 3.73 4.60
C PRO A 75 -4.15 3.31 5.05
N VAL A 76 -4.27 2.08 5.55
CA VAL A 76 -5.52 1.50 6.05
C VAL A 76 -5.23 0.67 7.29
N SER A 77 -5.79 1.10 8.43
CA SER A 77 -5.68 0.40 9.72
C SER A 77 -6.84 -0.54 10.00
N ALA A 78 -7.89 -0.53 9.17
CA ALA A 78 -9.09 -1.33 9.35
C ALA A 78 -8.78 -2.84 9.30
N ASP A 79 -9.14 -3.59 10.34
CA ASP A 79 -8.90 -5.04 10.39
C ASP A 79 -9.62 -5.79 9.26
N ALA A 80 -10.82 -5.33 8.88
CA ALA A 80 -11.55 -5.90 7.75
C ALA A 80 -10.76 -5.81 6.42
N ALA A 81 -9.92 -4.78 6.24
CA ALA A 81 -9.09 -4.64 5.05
C ALA A 81 -7.99 -5.71 4.98
N ARG A 82 -7.52 -6.21 6.14
CA ARG A 82 -6.54 -7.32 6.19
C ARG A 82 -7.11 -8.62 5.64
N SER A 83 -8.44 -8.79 5.66
CA SER A 83 -9.10 -9.95 5.05
C SER A 83 -9.00 -9.97 3.52
N LEU A 84 -8.57 -8.87 2.89
CA LEU A 84 -8.35 -8.78 1.45
C LEU A 84 -6.91 -9.15 1.04
N VAL A 85 -6.00 -9.32 2.00
CA VAL A 85 -4.60 -9.66 1.73
C VAL A 85 -4.53 -11.03 1.04
N GLY A 86 -3.78 -11.08 -0.06
CA GLY A 86 -3.59 -12.30 -0.86
C GLY A 86 -4.81 -12.76 -1.66
N LYS A 87 -5.96 -12.09 -1.56
CA LYS A 87 -7.11 -12.39 -2.44
C LYS A 87 -6.80 -11.94 -3.87
N PRO A 88 -6.99 -12.81 -4.87
CA PRO A 88 -6.82 -12.44 -6.27
C PRO A 88 -8.04 -11.66 -6.77
N PHE A 89 -7.77 -10.62 -7.54
CA PHE A 89 -8.74 -9.80 -8.26
C PHE A 89 -8.41 -9.81 -9.75
N ALA A 90 -9.42 -9.68 -10.61
CA ALA A 90 -9.23 -9.66 -12.06
C ALA A 90 -8.69 -8.31 -12.56
N SER A 91 -8.95 -7.22 -11.83
CA SER A 91 -8.43 -5.89 -12.13
C SER A 91 -8.06 -5.10 -10.88
N ALA A 92 -7.20 -4.09 -11.04
CA ALA A 92 -6.90 -3.13 -9.98
C ALA A 92 -8.16 -2.40 -9.51
N GLU A 93 -9.06 -2.06 -10.43
CA GLU A 93 -10.32 -1.37 -10.12
C GLU A 93 -11.24 -2.23 -9.25
N GLU A 94 -11.34 -3.53 -9.53
CA GLU A 94 -12.10 -4.47 -8.71
C GLU A 94 -11.55 -4.57 -7.27
N ALA A 95 -10.23 -4.64 -7.14
CA ALA A 95 -9.55 -4.66 -5.85
C ALA A 95 -9.87 -3.39 -5.05
N LEU A 96 -9.75 -2.22 -5.68
CA LEU A 96 -10.01 -0.92 -5.05
C LEU A 96 -11.50 -0.71 -4.73
N ASN A 97 -12.40 -1.17 -5.59
CA ASN A 97 -13.84 -1.11 -5.35
C ASN A 97 -14.25 -1.99 -4.17
N THR A 98 -13.53 -3.09 -3.92
CA THR A 98 -13.73 -3.94 -2.74
C THR A 98 -13.17 -3.28 -1.47
N LEU A 99 -12.04 -2.59 -1.57
CA LEU A 99 -11.41 -1.91 -0.43
C LEU A 99 -12.16 -0.64 0.00
N ARG A 100 -12.69 0.14 -0.96
CA ARG A 100 -13.34 1.43 -0.72
C ARG A 100 -14.44 1.41 0.35
N PRO A 101 -15.46 0.53 0.32
CA PRO A 101 -16.52 0.52 1.33
C PRO A 101 -15.97 0.17 2.72
N ILE A 102 -14.92 -0.65 2.81
CA ILE A 102 -14.28 -1.00 4.09
C ILE A 102 -13.61 0.23 4.69
N VAL A 103 -12.87 0.99 3.88
CA VAL A 103 -12.20 2.21 4.31
C VAL A 103 -13.20 3.29 4.69
N GLU A 104 -14.25 3.47 3.90
CA GLU A 104 -15.31 4.46 4.19
C GLU A 104 -16.01 4.15 5.52
N GLN A 105 -16.35 2.88 5.74
CA GLN A 105 -16.97 2.45 6.98
C GLN A 105 -16.03 2.67 8.17
N ALA A 106 -14.77 2.26 8.07
CA ALA A 106 -13.79 2.45 9.12
C ALA A 106 -13.52 3.94 9.42
N ALA A 107 -13.49 4.80 8.40
CA ALA A 107 -13.37 6.24 8.57
C ALA A 107 -14.59 6.81 9.30
N ARG A 108 -15.80 6.39 8.91
CA ARG A 108 -17.05 6.83 9.56
C ARG A 108 -17.10 6.41 11.03
N GLU A 109 -16.76 5.16 11.32
CA GLU A 109 -16.70 4.63 12.69
C GLU A 109 -15.62 5.34 13.52
N GLY A 110 -14.44 5.55 12.95
CA GLY A 110 -13.36 6.29 13.59
C GLY A 110 -13.77 7.73 13.93
N MET A 111 -14.39 8.45 12.98
CA MET A 111 -14.92 9.79 13.19
C MET A 111 -16.01 9.81 14.26
N ALA A 112 -16.93 8.84 14.24
CA ALA A 112 -17.98 8.74 15.26
C ALA A 112 -17.41 8.45 16.66
N ALA A 113 -16.35 7.64 16.75
CA ALA A 113 -15.69 7.31 18.01
C ALA A 113 -14.94 8.51 18.62
N VAL A 114 -14.32 9.35 17.80
CA VAL A 114 -13.60 10.55 18.29
C VAL A 114 -14.54 11.74 18.56
N ALA A 115 -15.71 11.80 17.91
CA ALA A 115 -16.61 12.95 17.99
C ALA A 115 -16.99 13.40 19.43
N PRO A 116 -17.25 12.50 20.40
CA PRO A 116 -17.49 12.93 21.79
C PRO A 116 -16.27 13.62 22.42
N GLY A 117 -15.07 13.08 22.17
CA GLY A 117 -13.81 13.65 22.65
C GLY A 117 -13.50 14.99 21.99
N GLU A 118 -13.73 15.11 20.69
CA GLU A 118 -13.58 16.39 19.97
C GLU A 118 -14.53 17.46 20.52
N LYS A 119 -15.79 17.12 20.81
CA LYS A 119 -16.74 18.06 21.43
C LYS A 119 -16.29 18.52 22.80
N GLN A 120 -15.76 17.61 23.62
CA GLN A 120 -15.23 17.97 24.93
C GLN A 120 -14.02 18.89 24.80
N LEU A 121 -13.08 18.59 23.90
CA LEU A 121 -11.94 19.45 23.60
C LEU A 121 -12.38 20.82 23.11
N ALA A 122 -13.37 20.89 22.21
CA ALA A 122 -13.88 22.15 21.69
C ALA A 122 -14.43 23.05 22.82
N GLN A 123 -15.09 22.49 23.84
CA GLN A 123 -15.53 23.29 25.00
C GLN A 123 -14.36 23.83 25.82
N LEU A 124 -13.28 23.05 26.00
CA LEU A 124 -12.08 23.54 26.67
C LEU A 124 -11.43 24.69 25.89
N TYR A 125 -11.32 24.55 24.56
CA TYR A 125 -10.75 25.56 23.69
C TYR A 125 -11.56 26.87 23.62
N LYS A 126 -12.87 26.87 23.96
CA LYS A 126 -13.64 28.13 24.08
C LYS A 126 -13.07 29.10 25.10
N THR A 127 -12.37 28.60 26.14
CA THR A 127 -11.76 29.46 27.15
C THR A 127 -10.40 30.01 26.71
N VAL A 128 -9.74 29.32 25.77
CA VAL A 128 -8.40 29.68 25.29
C VAL A 128 -8.46 30.56 24.05
N LEU A 129 -9.42 30.31 23.15
CA LEU A 129 -9.55 31.01 21.88
C LEU A 129 -9.59 32.55 22.01
N PRO A 130 -10.33 33.17 22.94
CA PRO A 130 -10.33 34.62 23.09
C PRO A 130 -8.96 35.20 23.43
N ASN A 131 -8.15 34.48 24.20
CA ASN A 131 -6.79 34.92 24.54
C ASN A 131 -5.86 34.83 23.32
N LEU A 132 -6.03 33.82 22.46
CA LEU A 132 -5.28 33.69 21.21
C LEU A 132 -5.70 34.76 20.19
N GLN A 133 -6.99 35.06 20.09
CA GLN A 133 -7.51 36.17 19.28
C GLN A 133 -6.98 37.51 19.80
N GLY A 134 -6.97 37.71 21.12
CA GLY A 134 -6.36 38.88 21.75
C GLY A 134 -4.87 39.00 21.43
N ALA A 135 -4.11 37.91 21.53
CA ALA A 135 -2.70 37.88 21.17
C ALA A 135 -2.47 38.26 19.68
N LYS A 136 -3.31 37.76 18.78
CA LYS A 136 -3.31 38.15 17.36
C LYS A 136 -3.59 39.64 17.19
N LEU A 137 -4.62 40.18 17.85
CA LEU A 137 -4.98 41.60 17.76
C LEU A 137 -3.89 42.52 18.31
N LEU A 138 -3.14 42.06 19.32
CA LEU A 138 -2.00 42.77 19.89
C LEU A 138 -0.72 42.64 19.04
N GLY A 139 -0.77 41.96 17.89
CA GLY A 139 0.35 41.80 16.97
C GLY A 139 1.40 40.78 17.42
N ILE A 140 1.07 39.89 18.36
CA ILE A 140 1.98 38.82 18.77
C ILE A 140 2.06 37.78 17.65
N GLN A 141 3.28 37.55 17.14
CA GLN A 141 3.50 36.69 15.99
C GLN A 141 3.23 35.20 16.29
N GLY A 142 2.88 34.45 15.25
CA GLY A 142 2.71 32.99 15.32
C GLY A 142 1.31 32.51 15.71
N TYR A 143 0.35 33.42 15.90
CA TYR A 143 -1.02 33.09 16.29
C TYR A 143 -2.05 33.12 15.14
N ASP A 144 -1.76 33.77 14.00
CA ASP A 144 -2.74 33.89 12.90
C ASP A 144 -3.27 32.55 12.39
N ALA A 145 -2.37 31.68 11.92
CA ALA A 145 -2.72 30.37 11.39
C ALA A 145 -3.36 29.46 12.46
N ARG A 146 -2.97 29.64 13.73
CA ARG A 146 -3.50 28.85 14.84
C ARG A 146 -4.93 29.24 15.18
N VAL A 147 -5.22 30.55 15.25
CA VAL A 147 -6.56 31.07 15.51
C VAL A 147 -7.51 30.64 14.39
N GLU A 148 -7.13 30.81 13.13
CA GLU A 148 -7.96 30.44 11.98
C GLU A 148 -8.25 28.92 11.94
N ALA A 149 -7.23 28.08 12.16
CA ALA A 149 -7.40 26.63 12.19
C ALA A 149 -8.30 26.20 13.35
N LEU A 150 -8.12 26.78 14.53
CA LEU A 150 -8.89 26.45 15.72
C LEU A 150 -10.36 26.87 15.58
N GLU A 151 -10.64 28.05 15.03
CA GLU A 151 -12.00 28.53 14.74
C GLU A 151 -12.71 27.60 13.76
N LYS A 152 -12.07 27.25 12.64
CA LYS A 152 -12.65 26.34 11.63
C LYS A 152 -12.93 24.96 12.21
N TRP A 153 -11.98 24.40 12.95
CA TRP A 153 -12.16 23.09 13.60
C TRP A 153 -13.30 23.13 14.63
N MET A 154 -13.35 24.14 15.51
CA MET A 154 -14.41 24.29 16.50
C MET A 154 -15.78 24.47 15.84
N ALA A 155 -15.88 25.22 14.74
CA ALA A 155 -17.12 25.39 13.99
C ALA A 155 -17.66 24.05 13.45
N VAL A 156 -16.79 23.22 12.87
CA VAL A 156 -17.15 21.89 12.35
C VAL A 156 -17.60 20.96 13.49
N VAL A 157 -16.87 20.92 14.59
CA VAL A 157 -17.13 19.99 15.71
C VAL A 157 -18.38 20.37 16.51
N THR A 158 -18.64 21.67 16.69
CA THR A 158 -19.77 22.16 17.48
C THR A 158 -21.03 22.41 16.65
N GLY A 159 -20.94 22.35 15.33
CA GLY A 159 -22.04 22.70 14.42
C GLY A 159 -22.39 24.19 14.43
N GLN A 160 -21.55 25.04 15.02
CA GLN A 160 -21.71 26.49 14.99
C GLN A 160 -21.02 27.02 13.73
N SER A 161 -21.80 27.32 12.69
CA SER A 161 -21.31 28.14 11.59
C SER A 161 -20.90 29.50 12.15
N HIS A 162 -19.61 29.80 12.13
CA HIS A 162 -19.07 31.05 12.62
C HIS A 162 -19.66 32.19 11.79
N THR A 163 -20.62 32.94 12.35
CA THR A 163 -20.99 34.24 11.81
C THR A 163 -19.82 35.16 12.12
N PRO A 164 -19.07 35.65 11.13
CA PRO A 164 -17.96 36.55 11.39
C PRO A 164 -18.54 37.79 12.09
N THR A 165 -18.14 38.02 13.34
CA THR A 165 -18.37 39.29 14.02
C THR A 165 -17.53 40.33 13.30
N SER A 166 -18.16 41.01 12.35
CA SER A 166 -17.70 42.25 11.77
C SER A 166 -17.75 43.35 12.84
N HIS A 167 -16.59 43.84 13.25
CA HIS A 167 -16.42 45.11 13.96
C HIS A 167 -15.29 45.89 13.30
#